data_AF-A0A9W9JU76-F1
#
_entry.id   AF-A0A9W9JU76-F1
#
_cell.length_a   1.000
_cell.length_b   1.000
_cell.length_c   1.000
_cell.angle_alpha   90.00
_cell.angle_beta   90.00
_cell.angle_gamma   90.00
#
_symmetry.space_group_name_H-M   'P 1'
#
loop_
_entity.id
_entity.type
_entity.pdbx_description
1 polymer ?
#
loop_
_entity_poly.entity_id
_entity_poly.type
_entity_poly.pdbx_seq_one_letter_code
_entity_poly.pdbx_strand_id
1 'polypeptide(L)'
;MGKNEQSDQQQVFWDILTLFWGPEKVKEWREAVLGPQGTEVPSNLLCLMTLVHTLWGKSCFALKPLQVADDRKSMQVQFCWLRPATYRSQVPITEKPCLPRNLDCGPRNIKLWNCLTEKKICSGEIIEIRTDDPELRPLPSAVLLQMQWILHRVLAMSGAADAPDEELDTDSESDVASWEADDLHIFPVPGKTSPPPPSSSM
;
A
#
# COMPACT_ATOMS: atom_id res chain seq x y z
N MET A 1 10.57 -29.24 -5.10
CA MET A 1 11.96 -28.75 -4.94
C MET A 1 12.01 -27.25 -4.58
N GLY A 2 10.93 -26.66 -4.01
CA GLY A 2 10.79 -25.19 -3.84
C GLY A 2 10.85 -24.64 -2.41
N LYS A 3 11.45 -25.37 -1.46
CA LYS A 3 11.65 -24.84 -0.08
C LYS A 3 12.93 -24.01 0.07
N ASN A 4 13.93 -24.23 -0.79
CA ASN A 4 15.22 -23.54 -0.68
C ASN A 4 15.15 -22.12 -1.27
N GLU A 5 14.56 -21.95 -2.45
CA GLU A 5 14.46 -20.63 -3.12
C GLU A 5 13.64 -19.61 -2.33
N GLN A 6 12.54 -20.03 -1.70
CA GLN A 6 11.70 -19.14 -0.89
C GLN A 6 12.42 -18.70 0.41
N SER A 7 13.26 -19.57 0.98
CA SER A 7 14.12 -19.24 2.12
C SER A 7 15.25 -18.28 1.71
N ASP A 8 15.81 -18.46 0.52
CA ASP A 8 16.90 -17.64 -0.01
C ASP A 8 16.41 -16.22 -0.36
N GLN A 9 15.27 -16.10 -1.04
CA GLN A 9 14.64 -14.80 -1.33
C GLN A 9 14.25 -14.04 -0.05
N GLN A 10 13.73 -14.74 0.96
CA GLN A 10 13.44 -14.12 2.26
C GLN A 10 14.71 -13.62 2.94
N GLN A 11 15.80 -14.39 2.89
CA GLN A 11 17.06 -13.96 3.48
C GLN A 11 17.62 -12.72 2.77
N VAL A 12 17.59 -12.70 1.43
CA VAL A 12 17.97 -11.53 0.62
C VAL A 12 17.12 -10.30 0.98
N PHE A 13 15.80 -10.46 1.12
CA PHE A 13 14.92 -9.37 1.54
C PHE A 13 15.35 -8.75 2.88
N TRP A 14 15.60 -9.58 3.90
CA TRP A 14 16.04 -9.08 5.21
C TRP A 14 17.42 -8.44 5.16
N ASP A 15 18.36 -9.02 4.40
CA ASP A 15 19.71 -8.48 4.23
C ASP A 15 19.67 -7.09 3.57
N ILE A 16 18.82 -6.89 2.56
CA ILE A 16 18.61 -5.57 1.95
C ILE A 16 18.13 -4.56 2.98
N LEU A 17 17.19 -4.91 3.87
CA LEU A 17 16.72 -3.99 4.91
C LEU A 17 17.84 -3.58 5.87
N THR A 18 18.82 -4.45 6.16
CA THR A 18 19.96 -4.10 7.01
C THR A 18 20.89 -3.05 6.42
N LEU A 19 20.83 -2.81 5.11
CA LEU A 19 21.59 -1.74 4.46
C LEU A 19 21.03 -0.35 4.80
N PHE A 20 19.76 -0.24 5.19
CA PHE A 20 19.06 1.03 5.40
C PHE A 20 18.65 1.27 6.85
N TRP A 21 18.42 0.22 7.65
CA TRP A 21 18.00 0.31 9.04
C TRP A 21 18.93 -0.43 9.98
N GLY A 22 19.02 0.07 11.22
CA GLY A 22 19.83 -0.57 12.26
C GLY A 22 19.37 -2.01 12.56
N PRO A 23 20.29 -2.89 12.99
CA PRO A 23 20.03 -4.32 13.15
C PRO A 23 18.90 -4.61 14.15
N GLU A 24 18.76 -3.79 15.20
CA GLU A 24 17.67 -3.91 16.18
C GLU A 24 16.30 -3.72 15.53
N LYS A 25 16.17 -2.75 14.60
CA LYS A 25 14.91 -2.45 13.93
C LYS A 25 14.51 -3.55 12.97
N VAL A 26 15.48 -4.05 12.18
CA VAL A 26 15.25 -5.15 11.24
C VAL A 26 14.90 -6.43 12.01
N LYS A 27 15.57 -6.68 13.14
CA LYS A 27 15.25 -7.81 14.02
C LYS A 27 13.82 -7.71 14.57
N GLU A 28 13.42 -6.55 15.07
CA GLU A 28 12.05 -6.30 15.56
C GLU A 28 10.99 -6.60 14.48
N TRP A 29 11.20 -6.12 13.25
CA TRP A 29 10.34 -6.43 12.12
C TRP A 29 10.33 -7.91 11.76
N ARG A 30 11.52 -8.54 11.72
CA ARG A 30 11.66 -9.96 11.40
C ARG A 30 10.94 -10.83 12.42
N GLU A 31 11.06 -10.53 13.71
CA GLU A 31 10.35 -11.23 14.79
C GLU A 31 8.84 -11.00 14.71
N ALA A 32 8.38 -9.81 14.34
CA ALA A 32 6.97 -9.52 14.18
C ALA A 32 6.32 -10.28 13.00
N VAL A 33 7.09 -10.58 11.94
CA VAL A 33 6.61 -11.29 10.74
C VAL A 33 6.81 -12.81 10.81
N LEU A 34 8.01 -13.24 11.25
CA LEU A 34 8.43 -14.66 11.29
C LEU A 34 8.33 -15.27 12.69
N GLY A 35 7.74 -14.56 13.64
CA GLY A 35 7.55 -15.03 15.00
C GLY A 35 6.71 -16.32 15.07
N PRO A 36 6.70 -16.99 16.22
CA PRO A 36 6.03 -18.30 16.37
C PRO A 36 4.51 -18.23 16.16
N GLN A 37 3.92 -17.04 16.24
CA GLN A 37 2.49 -16.82 16.00
C GLN A 37 2.15 -16.68 14.51
N GLY A 38 3.16 -16.53 13.63
CA GLY A 38 2.98 -16.31 12.20
C GLY A 38 2.31 -14.98 11.86
N THR A 39 1.76 -14.89 10.65
CA THR A 39 1.11 -13.68 10.11
C THR A 39 -0.41 -13.67 10.30
N GLU A 40 -1.02 -14.80 10.65
CA GLU A 40 -2.47 -14.96 10.81
C GLU A 40 -2.95 -14.58 12.22
N VAL A 41 -2.46 -13.46 12.74
CA VAL A 41 -2.83 -12.93 14.05
C VAL A 41 -3.68 -11.66 13.91
N PRO A 42 -4.65 -11.39 14.82
CA PRO A 42 -5.49 -10.19 14.73
C PRO A 42 -4.71 -8.88 14.68
N SER A 43 -3.54 -8.81 15.34
CA SER A 43 -2.64 -7.65 15.31
C SER A 43 -1.96 -7.42 13.95
N ASN A 44 -2.09 -8.33 12.99
CA ASN A 44 -1.63 -8.18 11.62
C ASN A 44 -2.80 -8.01 10.61
N LEU A 45 -4.04 -7.88 11.09
CA LEU A 45 -5.21 -7.75 10.23
C LEU A 45 -5.81 -6.35 10.30
N LEU A 46 -6.24 -5.86 9.13
CA LEU A 46 -7.00 -4.62 8.99
C LEU A 46 -8.29 -4.93 8.22
N CYS A 47 -9.43 -4.60 8.80
CA CYS A 47 -10.72 -4.71 8.12
C CYS A 47 -10.94 -3.46 7.25
N LEU A 48 -10.98 -3.66 5.93
CA LEU A 48 -11.14 -2.60 4.94
C LEU A 48 -12.27 -2.96 3.98
N MET A 49 -13.03 -1.96 3.53
CA MET A 49 -13.96 -2.11 2.40
C MET A 49 -13.16 -2.58 1.17
N THR A 50 -13.73 -3.43 0.31
CA THR A 50 -13.10 -3.99 -0.89
C THR A 50 -12.28 -2.98 -1.70
N LEU A 51 -12.84 -1.82 -2.05
CA LEU A 51 -12.10 -0.79 -2.78
C LEU A 51 -10.90 -0.24 -2.00
N VAL A 52 -11.08 -0.01 -0.70
CA VAL A 52 -10.01 0.48 0.19
C VAL A 52 -8.92 -0.58 0.34
N HIS A 53 -9.29 -1.85 0.42
CA HIS A 53 -8.35 -2.97 0.45
C HIS A 53 -7.50 -3.03 -0.83
N THR A 54 -8.12 -2.88 -2.01
CA THR A 54 -7.39 -2.80 -3.28
C THR A 54 -6.42 -1.61 -3.31
N LEU A 55 -6.87 -0.42 -2.89
CA LEU A 55 -6.01 0.77 -2.82
C LEU A 55 -4.85 0.58 -1.83
N TRP A 56 -5.07 -0.15 -0.74
CA TRP A 56 -4.04 -0.48 0.24
C TRP A 56 -2.98 -1.41 -0.37
N GLY A 57 -3.42 -2.51 -0.99
CA GLY A 57 -2.51 -3.47 -1.64
C GLY A 57 -1.70 -2.86 -2.78
N LYS A 58 -2.28 -1.94 -3.56
CA LYS A 58 -1.59 -1.22 -4.63
C LYS A 58 -0.73 -0.04 -4.16
N SER A 59 -0.55 0.12 -2.84
CA SER A 59 0.20 1.25 -2.27
C SER A 59 -0.30 2.63 -2.74
N CYS A 60 -1.62 2.77 -2.99
CA CYS A 60 -2.24 4.04 -3.32
C CYS A 60 -2.38 4.94 -2.09
N PHE A 61 -2.32 4.37 -0.89
CA PHE A 61 -2.18 5.10 0.37
C PHE A 61 -1.38 4.28 1.37
N ALA A 62 -0.94 4.93 2.45
CA ALA A 62 -0.29 4.27 3.56
C ALA A 62 -0.72 4.91 4.90
N LEU A 63 -0.64 4.12 5.97
CA LEU A 63 -1.01 4.55 7.33
C LEU A 63 0.25 4.64 8.17
N LYS A 64 0.62 5.84 8.58
CA LYS A 64 1.77 6.05 9.46
C LYS A 64 1.31 5.91 10.92
N PRO A 65 1.81 4.93 11.70
CA PRO A 65 1.51 4.87 13.14
C PRO A 65 2.11 6.08 13.86
N LEU A 66 1.35 6.68 14.78
CA LEU A 66 1.79 7.82 15.58
C LEU A 66 1.98 7.45 17.04
N GLN A 67 0.89 7.16 17.74
CA GLN A 67 0.88 6.86 19.18
C GLN A 67 -0.12 5.76 19.46
N VAL A 68 0.22 4.91 20.43
CA VAL A 68 -0.69 3.95 21.05
C VAL A 68 -0.95 4.44 22.46
N ALA A 69 -2.21 4.49 22.87
CA ALA A 69 -2.57 4.86 24.23
C ALA A 69 -2.03 3.85 25.24
N ASP A 70 -1.74 4.31 26.46
CA ASP A 70 -1.17 3.46 27.52
C ASP A 70 -2.09 2.28 27.88
N ASP A 71 -3.41 2.46 27.76
CA ASP A 71 -4.42 1.43 27.97
C ASP A 71 -4.55 0.44 26.80
N ARG A 72 -3.80 0.67 25.71
CA ARG A 72 -3.81 -0.09 24.45
C ARG A 72 -5.16 -0.16 23.76
N LYS A 73 -6.11 0.71 24.12
CA LYS A 73 -7.46 0.74 23.54
C LYS A 73 -7.59 1.66 22.34
N SER A 74 -6.64 2.56 22.12
CA SER A 74 -6.59 3.37 20.92
C SER A 74 -5.19 3.52 20.32
N MET A 75 -5.15 3.67 19.01
CA MET A 75 -3.97 4.04 18.23
C MET A 75 -4.34 5.14 17.24
N GLN A 76 -3.50 6.18 17.19
CA GLN A 76 -3.59 7.18 16.14
C GLN A 76 -2.70 6.79 14.96
N VAL A 77 -3.27 6.86 13.76
CA VAL A 77 -2.56 6.70 12.50
C VAL A 77 -2.78 7.93 11.63
N GLN A 78 -1.73 8.38 10.96
CA GLN A 78 -1.83 9.44 9.96
C GLN A 78 -2.04 8.81 8.59
N PHE A 79 -3.17 9.13 7.97
CA PHE A 79 -3.50 8.72 6.61
C PHE A 79 -2.69 9.53 5.61
N CYS A 80 -2.07 8.86 4.64
CA CYS A 80 -1.34 9.51 3.55
C CYS A 80 -1.72 8.87 2.21
N TRP A 81 -2.38 9.63 1.33
CA TRP A 81 -2.42 9.29 -0.09
C TRP A 81 -1.00 9.23 -0.65
N LEU A 82 -0.77 8.27 -1.54
CA LEU A 82 0.44 8.09 -2.31
C LEU A 82 0.09 8.22 -3.81
N ARG A 83 1.05 8.65 -4.61
CA ARG A 83 0.96 8.55 -6.07
C ARG A 83 1.96 7.49 -6.53
N PRO A 84 1.51 6.25 -6.78
CA PRO A 84 2.35 5.26 -7.43
C PRO A 84 2.93 5.83 -8.72
N ALA A 85 4.25 5.74 -8.85
CA ALA A 85 4.94 6.04 -10.09
C ALA A 85 4.59 4.99 -11.15
N THR A 86 4.82 5.32 -12.41
CA THR A 86 4.90 4.29 -13.45
C THR A 86 6.22 3.56 -13.27
N TYR A 87 6.17 2.23 -13.26
CA TYR A 87 7.39 1.41 -13.18
C TYR A 87 8.35 1.75 -14.32
N ARG A 88 9.64 1.75 -13.98
CA ARG A 88 10.75 1.93 -14.92
C ARG A 88 11.90 1.06 -14.46
N SER A 89 12.38 0.18 -15.35
CA SER A 89 13.55 -0.66 -15.08
C SER A 89 14.84 0.15 -14.89
N GLN A 90 14.87 1.39 -15.39
CA GLN A 90 15.99 2.32 -15.24
C GLN A 90 15.49 3.73 -14.91
N VAL A 91 16.14 4.36 -13.94
CA VAL A 91 15.92 5.76 -13.58
C VAL A 91 17.26 6.50 -13.51
N PRO A 92 17.35 7.76 -13.97
CA PRO A 92 18.54 8.56 -13.78
C PRO A 92 18.85 8.72 -12.29
N ILE A 93 20.12 8.56 -11.89
CA ILE A 93 20.55 8.76 -10.49
C ILE A 93 20.26 10.19 -9.98
N THR A 94 20.13 11.14 -10.89
CA THR A 94 19.80 12.54 -10.60
C THR A 94 18.29 12.80 -10.49
N GLU A 95 17.44 11.84 -10.85
CA GLU A 95 15.99 11.97 -10.72
C GLU A 95 15.60 11.94 -9.24
N LYS A 96 15.05 13.05 -8.73
CA LYS A 96 14.64 13.13 -7.33
C LYS A 96 13.30 12.39 -7.15
N PRO A 97 13.20 11.40 -6.26
CA PRO A 97 11.94 10.75 -5.97
C PRO A 97 10.94 11.75 -5.38
N CYS A 98 9.70 11.69 -5.84
CA CYS A 98 8.64 12.61 -5.45
C CYS A 98 7.56 11.88 -4.63
N LEU A 99 7.38 12.30 -3.39
CA LEU A 99 6.29 11.86 -2.51
C LEU A 99 5.52 13.07 -2.01
N PRO A 100 4.49 13.53 -2.74
CA PRO A 100 3.69 14.68 -2.34
C PRO A 100 2.97 14.40 -1.02
N ARG A 101 3.01 15.35 -0.08
CA ARG A 101 2.52 15.17 1.30
C ARG A 101 1.07 15.59 1.51
N ASN A 102 0.53 16.37 0.58
CA ASN A 102 -0.69 17.15 0.71
C ASN A 102 -1.67 16.82 -0.42
N LEU A 103 -1.73 15.55 -0.79
CA LEU A 103 -2.71 15.01 -1.72
C LEU A 103 -4.08 14.94 -1.05
N ASP A 104 -5.12 15.23 -1.82
CA ASP A 104 -6.51 15.24 -1.36
C ASP A 104 -7.36 14.15 -2.04
N CYS A 105 -6.73 13.34 -2.88
CA CYS A 105 -7.29 12.20 -3.60
C CYS A 105 -6.17 11.20 -3.97
N GLY A 106 -6.58 9.96 -4.21
CA GLY A 106 -5.73 8.90 -4.75
C GLY A 106 -5.67 8.93 -6.28
N PRO A 107 -5.08 7.88 -6.89
CA PRO A 107 -5.04 7.72 -8.35
C PRO A 107 -6.42 7.84 -8.99
N ARG A 108 -6.46 8.35 -10.22
CA ARG A 108 -7.71 8.58 -10.99
C ARG A 108 -8.75 9.44 -10.23
N ASN A 109 -8.31 10.32 -9.34
CA ASN A 109 -9.14 11.19 -8.50
C ASN A 109 -10.07 10.45 -7.52
N ILE A 110 -9.71 9.23 -7.12
CA ILE A 110 -10.46 8.47 -6.10
C ILE A 110 -10.42 9.24 -4.77
N LYS A 111 -11.57 9.33 -4.10
CA LYS A 111 -11.72 10.00 -2.81
C LYS A 111 -12.33 9.05 -1.79
N LEU A 112 -11.84 9.12 -0.57
CA LEU A 112 -12.44 8.45 0.58
C LEU A 112 -13.11 9.49 1.47
N TRP A 113 -14.20 9.09 2.12
CA TRP A 113 -14.99 9.95 2.98
C TRP A 113 -15.14 9.28 4.34
N ASN A 114 -15.07 10.07 5.40
CA ASN A 114 -15.53 9.66 6.71
C ASN A 114 -17.06 9.65 6.67
N CYS A 115 -17.66 8.46 6.72
CA CYS A 115 -19.12 8.30 6.59
C CYS A 115 -19.92 8.91 7.75
N LEU A 116 -19.30 9.18 8.90
CA LEU A 116 -19.97 9.77 10.06
C LEU A 116 -19.96 11.30 10.01
N THR A 117 -18.82 11.90 9.62
CA THR A 117 -18.65 13.35 9.59
C THR A 117 -18.93 13.95 8.22
N GLU A 118 -19.12 13.11 7.20
CA GLU A 118 -19.26 13.48 5.79
C GLU A 118 -18.11 14.36 5.30
N LYS A 119 -16.90 14.13 5.83
CA LYS A 119 -15.69 14.86 5.42
C LYS A 119 -14.81 14.00 4.53
N LYS A 120 -14.25 14.61 3.49
CA LYS A 120 -13.24 14.01 2.63
C LYS A 120 -11.97 13.73 3.44
N ILE A 121 -11.41 12.53 3.26
CA ILE A 121 -10.14 12.13 3.87
C ILE A 121 -8.98 12.58 2.96
N CYS A 122 -8.13 13.44 3.50
CA CYS A 122 -6.94 13.98 2.82
C CYS A 122 -5.66 13.40 3.44
N SER A 123 -4.53 13.51 2.73
CA SER A 123 -3.23 13.24 3.34
C SER A 123 -3.00 14.15 4.54
N GLY A 124 -2.50 13.56 5.62
CA GLY A 124 -2.28 14.22 6.90
C GLY A 124 -3.40 14.02 7.91
N GLU A 125 -4.58 13.55 7.49
CA GLU A 125 -5.72 13.28 8.37
C GLU A 125 -5.34 12.23 9.43
N ILE A 126 -5.74 12.47 10.68
CA ILE A 126 -5.51 11.53 11.78
C ILE A 126 -6.76 10.67 11.96
N ILE A 127 -6.57 9.36 11.81
CA ILE A 127 -7.60 8.36 12.07
C ILE A 127 -7.25 7.67 13.39
N GLU A 128 -8.26 7.51 14.23
CA GLU A 128 -8.13 6.78 15.48
C GLU A 128 -8.72 5.38 15.33
N ILE A 129 -7.88 4.37 15.50
CA ILE A 129 -8.28 2.97 15.56
C ILE A 129 -8.53 2.65 17.03
N ARG A 130 -9.68 2.06 17.34
CA ARG A 130 -10.08 1.75 18.71
C ARG A 130 -10.44 0.29 18.88
N THR A 131 -10.23 -0.21 20.09
CA THR A 131 -10.73 -1.49 20.57
C THR A 131 -11.27 -1.32 21.98
N ASP A 132 -12.35 -2.02 22.30
CA ASP A 132 -12.91 -2.11 23.65
C ASP A 132 -12.19 -3.15 24.51
N ASP A 133 -11.56 -4.15 23.87
CA ASP A 133 -10.84 -5.25 24.50
C ASP A 133 -9.48 -5.48 23.83
N PRO A 134 -8.38 -4.95 24.39
CA PRO A 134 -7.05 -5.06 23.80
C PRO A 134 -6.46 -6.47 23.86
N GLU A 135 -7.01 -7.39 24.65
CA GLU A 135 -6.51 -8.75 24.78
C GLU A 135 -7.18 -9.68 23.76
N LEU A 136 -8.51 -9.62 23.63
CA LEU A 136 -9.25 -10.44 22.66
C LEU A 136 -9.25 -9.84 21.25
N ARG A 137 -9.19 -8.52 21.14
CA ARG A 137 -9.23 -7.76 19.88
C ARG A 137 -8.12 -6.70 19.90
N PRO A 138 -6.85 -7.13 19.88
CA PRO A 138 -5.74 -6.19 19.93
C PRO A 138 -5.78 -5.24 18.74
N LEU A 139 -5.24 -4.04 18.94
CA LEU A 139 -4.99 -3.11 17.85
C LEU A 139 -3.97 -3.71 16.86
N PRO A 140 -3.93 -3.21 15.61
CA PRO A 140 -2.86 -3.53 14.69
C PRO A 140 -1.49 -3.24 15.32
N SER A 141 -0.51 -4.10 15.07
CA SER A 141 0.85 -3.94 15.59
C SER A 141 1.47 -2.66 15.02
N ALA A 142 1.86 -1.74 15.91
CA ALA A 142 2.55 -0.51 15.51
C ALA A 142 3.85 -0.80 14.74
N VAL A 143 4.53 -1.89 15.10
CA VAL A 143 5.77 -2.36 14.49
C VAL A 143 5.54 -2.76 13.04
N LEU A 144 4.54 -3.61 12.79
CA LEU A 144 4.18 -4.06 11.45
C LEU A 144 3.63 -2.92 10.61
N LEU A 145 2.76 -2.09 11.19
CA LEU A 145 2.20 -0.94 10.49
C LEU A 145 3.30 0.08 10.11
N GLN A 146 4.33 0.23 10.94
CA GLN A 146 5.48 1.08 10.61
C GLN A 146 6.32 0.50 9.46
N MET A 147 6.56 -0.81 9.46
CA MET A 147 7.22 -1.49 8.35
C MET A 147 6.41 -1.29 7.05
N GLN A 148 5.11 -1.54 7.10
CA GLN A 148 4.20 -1.40 5.97
C GLN A 148 4.12 0.05 5.47
N TRP A 149 4.07 1.04 6.37
CA TRP A 149 4.16 2.47 6.02
C TRP A 149 5.39 2.79 5.18
N ILE A 150 6.54 2.24 5.55
CA ILE A 150 7.80 2.47 4.83
C ILE A 150 7.77 1.75 3.48
N LEU A 151 7.41 0.47 3.46
CA LEU A 151 7.42 -0.34 2.26
C LEU A 151 6.40 0.12 1.23
N HIS A 152 5.19 0.54 1.62
CA HIS A 152 4.21 1.11 0.69
C HIS A 152 4.75 2.37 0.01
N ARG A 153 5.56 3.18 0.71
CA ARG A 153 6.17 4.37 0.09
C ARG A 153 7.26 3.99 -0.90
N VAL A 154 8.06 2.98 -0.60
CA VAL A 154 9.07 2.45 -1.53
C VAL A 154 8.38 1.89 -2.77
N LEU A 155 7.34 1.08 -2.57
CA LEU A 155 6.57 0.46 -3.64
C LEU A 155 5.83 1.50 -4.51
N ALA A 156 5.28 2.55 -3.90
CA ALA A 156 4.71 3.66 -4.64
C ALA A 156 5.78 4.44 -5.43
N MET A 157 7.00 4.60 -4.91
CA MET A 157 8.08 5.28 -5.65
C MET A 157 8.62 4.43 -6.81
N SER A 158 8.72 3.12 -6.64
CA SER A 158 9.22 2.22 -7.69
C SER A 158 8.18 1.99 -8.79
N GLY A 159 6.89 2.11 -8.48
CA GLY A 159 5.80 1.81 -9.41
C GLY A 159 5.55 0.31 -9.61
N ALA A 160 6.24 -0.55 -8.87
CA ALA A 160 6.18 -2.00 -9.05
C ALA A 160 4.83 -2.63 -8.64
N ALA A 161 3.95 -1.90 -7.93
CA ALA A 161 2.63 -2.41 -7.54
C ALA A 161 1.66 -2.62 -8.72
N ASP A 162 1.88 -1.92 -9.84
CA ASP A 162 1.08 -2.02 -11.06
C ASP A 162 1.93 -2.50 -12.26
N ALA A 163 3.17 -2.96 -12.02
CA ALA A 163 4.03 -3.53 -13.05
C ALA A 163 3.57 -4.97 -13.37
N PRO A 164 3.58 -5.38 -14.64
CA PRO A 164 3.37 -6.78 -15.00
C PRO A 164 4.54 -7.63 -14.48
N ASP A 165 4.27 -8.85 -14.04
CA ASP A 165 5.27 -9.72 -13.39
C ASP A 165 6.48 -9.97 -14.32
N GLU A 166 6.27 -10.01 -15.64
CA GLU A 166 7.32 -10.18 -16.65
C GLU A 166 8.32 -9.01 -16.70
N GLU A 167 7.93 -7.82 -16.25
CA GLU A 167 8.81 -6.63 -16.17
C GLU A 167 9.59 -6.55 -14.85
N LEU A 168 9.20 -7.34 -13.85
CA LEU A 168 9.85 -7.43 -12.54
C LEU A 168 10.90 -8.55 -12.48
N ASP A 169 10.73 -9.57 -13.32
CA ASP A 169 11.58 -10.77 -13.33
C ASP A 169 12.72 -10.65 -14.36
N THR A 170 13.73 -9.83 -14.03
CA THR A 170 14.93 -9.73 -14.90
C THR A 170 15.94 -10.87 -14.75
N ASP A 171 15.68 -11.93 -13.98
CA ASP A 171 16.52 -13.15 -13.98
C ASP A 171 15.86 -14.34 -13.22
N SER A 172 14.73 -14.88 -13.70
CA SER A 172 14.36 -16.30 -13.48
C SER A 172 13.08 -16.68 -14.22
N GLU A 173 13.15 -17.59 -15.20
CA GLU A 173 11.94 -18.17 -15.78
C GLU A 173 11.21 -19.05 -14.74
N SER A 174 10.04 -18.61 -14.27
CA SER A 174 9.07 -19.50 -13.66
C SER A 174 7.63 -19.11 -14.02
N ASP A 175 6.99 -19.97 -14.80
CA ASP A 175 5.56 -19.90 -15.11
C ASP A 175 4.74 -20.00 -13.82
N VAL A 176 4.10 -18.90 -13.42
CA VAL A 176 3.05 -18.90 -12.39
C VAL A 176 1.77 -18.30 -12.96
N ALA A 177 0.69 -19.07 -12.85
CA ALA A 177 -0.58 -18.79 -13.49
C ALA A 177 -1.18 -17.44 -13.07
N SER A 178 -1.40 -16.61 -14.09
CA SER A 178 -2.15 -15.35 -14.11
C SER A 178 -3.43 -15.42 -13.28
N TRP A 179 -3.55 -14.54 -12.29
CA TRP A 179 -4.84 -14.10 -11.81
C TRP A 179 -5.16 -12.83 -12.59
N GLU A 180 -6.03 -12.97 -13.59
CA GLU A 180 -6.44 -11.87 -14.45
C GLU A 180 -6.91 -10.68 -13.62
N ALA A 181 -6.22 -9.55 -13.75
CA ALA A 181 -6.64 -8.26 -13.22
C ALA A 181 -7.67 -7.57 -14.15
N ASP A 182 -8.50 -8.35 -14.83
CA ASP A 182 -9.63 -7.86 -15.62
C ASP A 182 -10.90 -7.97 -14.77
N ASP A 183 -11.11 -7.00 -13.86
CA ASP A 183 -12.47 -6.59 -13.46
C ASP A 183 -12.50 -5.33 -12.57
N LEU A 184 -12.04 -4.21 -13.12
CA LEU A 184 -12.46 -2.89 -12.64
C LEU A 184 -12.96 -2.01 -13.80
N HIS A 185 -13.91 -2.55 -14.57
CA HIS A 185 -14.88 -1.76 -15.33
C HIS A 185 -16.12 -1.47 -14.49
N ILE A 186 -15.98 -0.70 -13.40
CA ILE A 186 -17.15 -0.36 -12.56
C ILE A 186 -17.96 0.85 -13.08
N PHE A 187 -17.54 1.55 -14.14
CA PHE A 187 -18.43 2.51 -14.82
C PHE A 187 -18.17 2.59 -16.33
N PRO A 188 -19.22 2.61 -17.18
CA PRO A 188 -19.07 2.94 -18.59
C PRO A 188 -18.49 4.34 -18.73
N VAL A 189 -17.48 4.49 -19.58
CA VAL A 189 -17.02 5.80 -20.06
C VAL A 189 -18.21 6.48 -20.76
N PRO A 190 -18.66 7.68 -20.36
CA PRO A 190 -19.61 8.42 -21.17
C PRO A 190 -18.97 8.65 -22.54
N GLY A 191 -19.59 8.09 -23.56
CA GLY A 191 -19.11 8.12 -24.94
C GLY A 191 -18.80 9.55 -25.37
N LYS A 192 -17.68 9.71 -26.07
CA LYS A 192 -17.34 10.95 -26.78
C LYS A 192 -18.46 11.22 -27.78
N THR A 193 -19.41 12.08 -27.43
CA THR A 193 -20.32 12.67 -28.41
C THR A 193 -19.51 13.65 -29.24
N SER A 194 -19.16 13.27 -30.46
CA SER A 194 -18.65 14.20 -31.46
C SER A 194 -19.66 15.34 -31.66
N PRO A 195 -19.22 16.60 -31.74
CA PRO A 195 -20.12 17.72 -32.01
C PRO A 195 -20.73 17.58 -33.42
N PRO A 196 -22.00 17.99 -33.63
CA PRO A 196 -22.61 17.95 -34.95
C PRO A 196 -21.89 18.94 -35.90
N PRO A 197 -21.83 18.63 -37.22
CA PRO A 197 -21.23 19.52 -38.19
C PRO A 197 -22.04 20.83 -38.32
N PRO A 198 -21.39 21.95 -38.62
CA PRO A 198 -22.08 23.23 -38.78
C PRO A 198 -23.05 23.15 -39.97
N SER A 199 -24.28 23.64 -39.75
CA SER A 199 -25.27 23.81 -40.80
C SER A 199 -24.73 24.76 -41.88
N SER A 200 -24.62 24.27 -43.12
CA SER A 200 -24.44 25.16 -44.26
C SER A 200 -25.75 25.90 -44.51
N SER A 201 -25.71 27.22 -44.37
CA SER A 201 -26.78 28.12 -44.83
C SER A 201 -26.67 28.28 -46.35
N MET A 202 -27.74 27.94 -47.07
CA MET A 202 -28.13 28.50 -48.36
C MET A 202 -29.63 28.77 -48.33
#